data_AF-A0A930M7Z1-F1
#
_entry.id   AF-A0A930M7Z1-F1
#
_cell.length_a   1.000
_cell.length_b   1.000
_cell.length_c   1.000
_cell.angle_alpha   90.00
_cell.angle_beta   90.00
_cell.angle_gamma   90.00
#
_symmetry.space_group_name_H-M   'P 1'
#
loop_
_entity.id
_entity.type
_entity.pdbx_description
1 polymer ?
#
loop_
_entity_poly.entity_id
_entity_poly.type
_entity_poly.pdbx_seq_one_letter_code
_entity_poly.pdbx_strand_id
1 'polypeptide(L)'
;MELEKFKRHIRILGKEEAERYRDLYINKFVDPYTHAKCYQERIECLHEFSDGLCYEGYLWDFLKSETYIGETQIEEYRNFLKQVFVFWDNNSRDRIFIKDYWKFGKKDIIELDYNLLLDHLEFFPEDIYITNEELSWTIVFTHEDDLLGKRLIMQDGKI
;
A
#
# COMPACT_ATOMS: atom_id res chain seq x y z
N MET A 1 -4.84 -6.53 19.50
CA MET A 1 -5.07 -5.22 20.18
C MET A 1 -6.40 -4.67 19.67
N GLU A 2 -7.08 -3.74 20.35
CA GLU A 2 -8.29 -3.07 19.79
C GLU A 2 -7.89 -1.91 18.88
N LEU A 3 -8.64 -1.64 17.81
CA LEU A 3 -8.33 -0.59 16.81
C LEU A 3 -8.10 0.79 17.46
N GLU A 4 -8.92 1.17 18.43
CA GLU A 4 -8.80 2.47 19.12
C GLU A 4 -7.55 2.56 20.03
N LYS A 5 -7.02 1.42 20.46
CA LYS A 5 -5.71 1.37 21.14
C LYS A 5 -4.57 1.39 20.13
N PHE A 6 -4.73 0.68 19.01
CA PHE A 6 -3.76 0.69 17.90
C PHE A 6 -3.52 2.11 17.38
N LYS A 7 -4.60 2.87 17.14
CA LYS A 7 -4.54 4.27 16.68
C LYS A 7 -3.70 5.22 17.56
N ARG A 8 -3.42 4.86 18.81
CA ARG A 8 -2.59 5.67 19.73
C ARG A 8 -1.09 5.48 19.52
N HIS A 9 -0.70 4.47 18.74
CA HIS A 9 0.69 4.08 18.49
C HIS A 9 1.13 4.37 17.05
N ILE A 10 0.30 5.06 16.27
CA ILE A 10 0.56 5.41 14.88
C ILE A 10 0.46 6.93 14.71
N ARG A 11 1.08 7.43 13.64
CA ARG A 11 0.85 8.78 13.14
C ARG A 11 0.18 8.67 11.77
N ILE A 12 -1.01 9.27 11.63
CA ILE A 12 -1.60 9.50 10.32
C ILE A 12 -1.04 10.82 9.81
N LEU A 13 -0.45 10.83 8.62
CA LEU A 13 0.11 12.05 8.04
C LEU A 13 -0.98 13.09 7.76
N GLY A 14 -0.59 14.36 7.78
CA GLY A 14 -1.49 15.44 7.35
C GLY A 14 -1.86 15.30 5.87
N LYS A 15 -3.03 15.79 5.46
CA LYS A 15 -3.54 15.64 4.09
C LYS A 15 -2.52 16.04 3.01
N GLU A 16 -1.94 17.25 3.11
CA GLU A 16 -0.97 17.76 2.13
C GLU A 16 0.34 16.95 2.13
N GLU A 17 0.75 16.47 3.31
CA GLU A 17 1.94 15.62 3.47
C GLU A 17 1.72 14.26 2.81
N ALA A 18 0.55 13.66 3.03
CA ALA A 18 0.14 12.41 2.41
C ALA A 18 0.03 12.54 0.87
N GLU A 19 -0.64 13.57 0.37
CA GLU A 19 -0.76 13.81 -1.08
C GLU A 19 0.62 13.92 -1.73
N ARG A 20 1.50 14.75 -1.17
CA ARG A 20 2.89 14.90 -1.66
C ARG A 20 3.67 13.60 -1.62
N TYR A 21 3.55 12.83 -0.53
CA TYR A 21 4.28 11.57 -0.39
C TYR A 21 3.80 10.52 -1.41
N ARG A 22 2.49 10.42 -1.66
CA ARG A 22 1.95 9.51 -2.68
C ARG A 22 2.43 9.89 -4.08
N ASP A 23 2.46 11.18 -4.40
CA ASP A 23 2.99 11.64 -5.69
C ASP A 23 4.47 11.28 -5.83
N LEU A 24 5.28 11.45 -4.78
CA LEU A 24 6.68 11.04 -4.78
C LEU A 24 6.84 9.52 -4.93
N TYR A 25 6.03 8.73 -4.24
CA TYR A 25 6.02 7.27 -4.35
C TYR A 25 5.72 6.82 -5.78
N ILE A 26 4.65 7.33 -6.38
CA ILE A 26 4.23 6.99 -7.76
C ILE A 26 5.35 7.35 -8.73
N ASN A 27 5.89 8.56 -8.64
CA ASN A 27 7.00 9.00 -9.49
C ASN A 27 8.24 8.11 -9.34
N LYS A 28 8.52 7.62 -8.13
CA LYS A 28 9.68 6.79 -7.83
C LYS A 28 9.53 5.36 -8.35
N PHE A 29 8.45 4.67 -7.99
CA PHE A 29 8.33 3.22 -8.13
C PHE A 29 7.38 2.76 -9.24
N VAL A 30 6.50 3.62 -9.75
CA VAL A 30 5.46 3.24 -10.71
C VAL A 30 5.86 3.66 -12.12
N ASP A 31 5.74 2.75 -13.09
CA ASP A 31 5.98 2.97 -14.52
C ASP A 31 4.66 3.28 -15.26
N PRO A 32 4.36 4.55 -15.52
CA PRO A 32 3.17 4.92 -16.27
C PRO A 32 3.33 4.74 -17.78
N TYR A 33 4.49 4.32 -18.30
CA TYR A 33 4.80 4.38 -19.73
C TYR A 33 4.69 3.05 -20.44
N THR A 34 5.21 1.95 -19.86
CA THR A 34 5.24 0.63 -20.53
C THR A 34 3.84 0.14 -20.92
N HIS A 35 2.85 0.40 -20.06
CA HIS A 35 1.44 0.11 -20.31
C HIS A 35 0.57 1.37 -20.24
N ALA A 36 1.03 2.47 -20.86
CA ALA A 36 0.45 3.80 -20.71
C ALA A 36 -1.08 3.89 -20.86
N LYS A 37 -1.68 3.19 -21.84
CA LYS A 37 -3.13 3.19 -22.00
C LYS A 37 -3.84 2.57 -20.79
N CYS A 38 -3.35 1.42 -20.33
CA CYS A 38 -3.90 0.72 -19.16
C CYS A 38 -3.70 1.56 -17.89
N TYR A 39 -2.53 2.17 -17.73
CA TYR A 39 -2.23 3.08 -16.62
C TYR A 39 -3.17 4.29 -16.61
N GLN A 40 -3.35 4.93 -17.77
CA GLN A 40 -4.23 6.08 -17.88
C GLN A 40 -5.67 5.73 -17.53
N GLU A 41 -6.19 4.64 -18.08
CA GLU A 41 -7.57 4.18 -17.85
C GLU A 41 -7.81 3.73 -16.41
N ARG A 42 -6.83 3.07 -15.78
CA ARG A 42 -7.03 2.43 -14.47
C ARG A 42 -6.49 3.21 -13.28
N ILE A 43 -5.50 4.08 -13.45
CA ILE A 43 -4.83 4.80 -12.34
C ILE A 43 -4.99 6.32 -12.48
N GLU A 44 -4.72 6.89 -13.66
CA GLU A 44 -4.71 8.35 -13.84
C GLU A 44 -6.12 8.94 -13.89
N CYS A 45 -7.05 8.27 -14.58
CA CYS A 45 -8.45 8.68 -14.65
C CYS A 45 -9.19 8.36 -13.35
N LEU A 46 -9.74 9.39 -12.71
CA LEU A 46 -10.65 9.22 -11.59
C LEU A 46 -12.09 9.15 -12.08
N HIS A 47 -12.84 8.19 -11.55
CA HIS A 47 -14.25 7.97 -11.82
C HIS A 47 -15.08 8.31 -10.58
N GLU A 48 -16.31 8.75 -10.80
CA GLU A 48 -17.25 9.08 -9.72
C GLU A 48 -17.91 7.81 -9.19
N PHE A 49 -17.78 7.59 -7.89
CA PHE A 49 -18.42 6.51 -7.15
C PHE A 49 -19.18 7.04 -5.93
N SER A 50 -19.92 6.17 -5.24
CA SER A 50 -20.73 6.53 -4.06
C SER A 50 -19.92 7.11 -2.89
N ASP A 51 -18.60 6.90 -2.90
CA ASP A 51 -17.64 7.32 -1.88
C ASP A 51 -16.56 8.26 -2.46
N GLY A 52 -16.88 8.94 -3.56
CA GLY A 52 -16.06 9.99 -4.18
C GLY A 52 -15.26 9.53 -5.39
N LEU A 53 -14.30 10.37 -5.78
CA LEU A 53 -13.44 10.13 -6.95
C LEU A 53 -12.37 9.06 -6.63
N CYS A 54 -12.44 7.95 -7.36
CA CYS A 54 -11.55 6.79 -7.20
C CYS A 54 -10.98 6.35 -8.54
N TYR A 55 -9.82 5.70 -8.51
CA TYR A 55 -9.31 4.99 -9.69
C TYR A 55 -9.68 3.50 -9.60
N GLU A 56 -9.40 2.75 -10.67
CA GLU A 56 -9.92 1.39 -10.84
C GLU A 56 -8.87 0.26 -10.83
N GLY A 57 -7.58 0.58 -10.93
CA GLY A 57 -6.48 -0.37 -10.89
C GLY A 57 -5.80 -0.45 -9.54
N TYR A 58 -4.64 -1.10 -9.52
CA TYR A 58 -3.72 -1.14 -8.40
C TYR A 58 -2.39 -0.56 -8.85
N LEU A 59 -1.72 0.24 -8.02
CA LEU A 59 -0.40 0.78 -8.40
C LEU A 59 0.65 -0.33 -8.60
N TRP A 60 0.43 -1.50 -7.98
CA TRP A 60 1.37 -2.61 -8.07
C TRP A 60 1.35 -3.32 -9.42
N ASP A 61 0.27 -3.18 -10.21
CA ASP A 61 0.19 -3.61 -11.61
C ASP A 61 1.27 -2.92 -12.50
N PHE A 62 1.87 -1.83 -12.00
CA PHE A 62 2.73 -0.93 -12.74
C PHE A 62 4.07 -0.67 -12.03
N LEU A 63 4.57 -1.56 -11.18
CA LEU A 63 5.90 -1.37 -10.57
C LEU A 63 7.03 -1.40 -11.62
N LYS A 64 8.01 -0.51 -11.49
CA LYS A 64 9.15 -0.39 -12.42
C LYS A 64 10.08 -1.60 -12.39
N SER A 65 10.31 -2.16 -11.21
CA SER A 65 11.21 -3.29 -11.00
C SER A 65 10.67 -4.12 -9.84
N GLU A 66 9.91 -5.15 -10.14
CA GLU A 66 9.41 -6.09 -9.13
C GLU A 66 10.33 -7.29 -8.97
N THR A 67 10.70 -7.55 -7.72
CA THR A 67 11.19 -8.86 -7.29
C THR A 67 10.17 -9.46 -6.34
N TYR A 68 9.93 -10.76 -6.44
CA TYR A 68 9.04 -11.46 -5.52
C TYR A 68 9.84 -11.97 -4.33
N ILE A 69 9.35 -11.68 -3.13
CA ILE A 69 9.94 -12.12 -1.87
C ILE A 69 8.96 -12.99 -1.09
N GLY A 70 9.45 -13.77 -0.14
CA GLY A 70 8.62 -14.65 0.68
C GLY A 70 8.40 -14.13 2.10
N GLU A 71 7.43 -14.71 2.80
CA GLU A 71 7.13 -14.39 4.20
C GLU A 71 8.35 -14.51 5.13
N THR A 72 9.25 -15.46 4.89
CA THR A 72 10.50 -15.59 5.67
C THR A 72 11.33 -14.31 5.63
N GLN A 73 11.40 -13.65 4.48
CA GLN A 73 12.18 -12.41 4.31
C GLN A 73 11.50 -11.23 5.02
N ILE A 74 10.16 -11.18 4.99
CA ILE A 74 9.36 -10.22 5.77
C ILE A 74 9.62 -10.36 7.27
N GLU A 75 9.66 -11.59 7.77
CA GLU A 75 9.98 -11.87 9.17
C GLU A 75 11.43 -11.51 9.53
N GLU A 76 12.39 -11.72 8.63
CA GLU A 76 13.78 -11.29 8.83
C GLU A 76 13.91 -9.77 8.99
N TYR A 77 13.08 -9.01 8.26
CA TYR A 77 13.07 -7.54 8.30
C TYR A 77 12.64 -6.96 9.65
N ARG A 78 11.86 -7.71 10.44
CA ARG A 78 11.48 -7.32 11.82
C ARG A 78 12.68 -6.99 12.72
N ASN A 79 13.82 -7.61 12.45
CA ASN A 79 15.03 -7.44 13.24
C ASN A 79 15.59 -6.00 13.14
N PHE A 80 15.50 -5.38 11.97
CA PHE A 80 16.20 -4.12 11.70
C PHE A 80 15.31 -3.00 11.15
N LEU A 81 14.19 -3.30 10.47
CA LEU A 81 13.18 -2.30 10.18
C LEU A 81 12.53 -1.83 11.48
N LYS A 82 12.29 -0.52 11.54
CA LYS A 82 11.66 0.17 12.66
C LYS A 82 10.52 1.02 12.12
N GLN A 83 10.74 2.31 11.89
CA GLN A 83 9.70 3.20 11.37
C GLN A 83 9.46 2.96 9.88
N VAL A 84 8.19 2.75 9.50
CA VAL A 84 7.76 2.63 8.10
C VAL A 84 6.51 3.47 7.85
N PHE A 85 6.27 3.70 6.56
CA PHE A 85 5.08 4.35 6.01
C PHE A 85 4.26 3.29 5.27
N VAL A 86 2.97 3.24 5.54
CA VAL A 86 2.04 2.33 4.88
C VAL A 86 0.86 3.09 4.29
N PHE A 87 0.46 2.72 3.07
CA PHE A 87 -0.74 3.19 2.42
C PHE A 87 -1.30 2.12 1.47
N TRP A 88 -2.43 2.37 0.85
CA TRP A 88 -3.14 1.44 -0.05
C TRP A 88 -3.83 2.21 -1.16
N ASP A 89 -4.40 1.50 -2.13
CA ASP A 89 -5.03 2.12 -3.28
C ASP A 89 -6.32 2.92 -2.98
N ASN A 90 -6.57 3.97 -3.76
CA ASN A 90 -7.81 4.77 -3.67
C ASN A 90 -8.95 4.12 -4.48
N ASN A 91 -9.25 2.86 -4.19
CA ASN A 91 -10.35 2.12 -4.81
C ASN A 91 -11.68 2.46 -4.11
N SER A 92 -12.78 2.39 -4.85
CA SER A 92 -14.11 2.62 -4.30
C SER A 92 -14.65 1.41 -3.55
N ARG A 93 -15.38 1.65 -2.46
CA ARG A 93 -16.21 0.63 -1.81
C ARG A 93 -17.26 -0.01 -2.72
N ASP A 94 -17.66 0.68 -3.79
CA ASP A 94 -18.62 0.14 -4.75
C ASP A 94 -18.04 -1.07 -5.51
N ARG A 95 -16.71 -1.22 -5.49
CA ARG A 95 -15.96 -2.30 -6.12
C ARG A 95 -15.34 -3.28 -5.12
N ILE A 96 -15.40 -2.98 -3.82
CA ILE A 96 -14.88 -3.83 -2.74
C ILE A 96 -16.05 -4.36 -1.91
N PHE A 97 -16.31 -5.66 -2.06
CA PHE A 97 -17.46 -6.33 -1.42
C PHE A 97 -17.18 -6.84 0.00
N ILE A 98 -16.06 -6.40 0.61
CA ILE A 98 -15.68 -6.74 1.97
C ILE A 98 -16.26 -5.69 2.92
N LYS A 99 -17.06 -6.14 3.88
CA LYS A 99 -17.69 -5.24 4.86
C LYS A 99 -16.62 -4.59 5.75
N ASP A 100 -16.77 -3.28 5.96
CA ASP A 100 -15.88 -2.48 6.81
C ASP A 100 -14.40 -2.59 6.39
N TYR A 101 -14.12 -2.74 5.10
CA TYR A 101 -12.77 -2.99 4.57
C TYR A 101 -11.75 -1.93 4.99
N TRP A 102 -12.08 -0.65 4.86
CA TRP A 102 -11.22 0.44 5.32
C TRP A 102 -11.50 0.80 6.77
N LYS A 103 -10.49 0.67 7.64
CA LYS A 103 -10.51 1.16 9.03
C LYS A 103 -9.96 2.58 9.19
N PHE A 104 -9.35 3.09 8.12
CA PHE A 104 -8.70 4.40 7.98
C PHE A 104 -9.17 5.11 6.70
N GLY A 105 -8.84 6.38 6.49
CA GLY A 105 -9.25 7.12 5.30
C GLY A 105 -8.54 6.62 4.04
N LYS A 106 -9.24 6.51 2.90
CA LYS A 106 -8.71 5.92 1.65
C LYS A 106 -7.40 6.52 1.13
N LYS A 107 -7.13 7.77 1.48
CA LYS A 107 -5.94 8.52 1.06
C LYS A 107 -4.93 8.72 2.19
N ASP A 108 -5.19 8.15 3.35
CA ASP A 108 -4.29 8.24 4.49
C ASP A 108 -2.96 7.56 4.17
N ILE A 109 -1.91 8.07 4.82
CA ILE A 109 -0.64 7.38 4.96
C ILE A 109 -0.38 7.29 6.44
N ILE A 110 0.02 6.10 6.87
CA ILE A 110 0.23 5.80 8.28
C ILE A 110 1.72 5.57 8.48
N GLU A 111 2.30 6.37 9.35
CA GLU A 111 3.63 6.17 9.89
C GLU A 111 3.51 5.34 11.19
N LEU A 112 4.16 4.17 11.23
CA LEU A 112 4.15 3.27 12.38
C LEU A 112 5.39 2.37 12.44
N ASP A 113 5.61 1.74 13.59
CA ASP A 113 6.65 0.71 13.73
C ASP A 113 6.30 -0.54 12.89
N TYR A 114 7.30 -1.12 12.24
CA TYR A 114 7.16 -2.24 11.31
C TYR A 114 6.65 -3.50 12.01
N ASN A 115 7.10 -3.79 13.23
CA ASN A 115 6.60 -4.94 13.97
C ASN A 115 5.15 -4.71 14.38
N LEU A 116 4.81 -3.49 14.80
CA LEU A 116 3.43 -3.11 15.09
C LEU A 116 2.52 -3.26 13.86
N LEU A 117 2.99 -2.93 12.67
CA LEU A 117 2.27 -3.14 11.41
C LEU A 117 2.00 -4.63 11.17
N LEU A 118 3.04 -5.46 11.19
CA LEU A 118 2.92 -6.89 10.86
C LEU A 118 2.07 -7.66 11.89
N ASP A 119 2.12 -7.26 13.17
CA ASP A 119 1.31 -7.88 14.22
C ASP A 119 -0.18 -7.50 14.14
N HIS A 120 -0.54 -6.52 13.30
CA HIS A 120 -1.88 -5.94 13.21
C HIS A 120 -2.34 -5.68 11.76
N LEU A 121 -1.93 -6.54 10.81
CA LEU A 121 -2.34 -6.44 9.40
C LEU A 121 -3.86 -6.49 9.22
N GLU A 122 -4.61 -7.06 10.16
CA GLU A 122 -6.07 -7.11 10.14
C GLU A 122 -6.77 -5.73 10.17
N PHE A 123 -6.04 -4.66 10.50
CA PHE A 123 -6.56 -3.29 10.45
C PHE A 123 -6.39 -2.60 9.10
N PHE A 124 -5.66 -3.21 8.18
CA PHE A 124 -5.37 -2.65 6.87
C PHE A 124 -6.11 -3.41 5.76
N PRO A 125 -6.28 -2.78 4.60
CA PRO A 125 -6.65 -3.48 3.36
C PRO A 125 -5.70 -4.64 3.03
N GLU A 126 -6.15 -5.55 2.18
CA GLU A 126 -5.34 -6.69 1.72
C GLU A 126 -4.15 -6.21 0.88
N ASP A 127 -4.37 -5.21 0.03
CA ASP A 127 -3.33 -4.53 -0.74
C ASP A 127 -2.74 -3.35 0.04
N ILE A 128 -1.46 -3.42 0.38
CA ILE A 128 -0.73 -2.33 1.04
C ILE A 128 0.67 -2.14 0.47
N TYR A 129 1.11 -0.88 0.46
CA TYR A 129 2.43 -0.42 0.08
C TYR A 129 3.17 0.03 1.34
N ILE A 130 4.31 -0.59 1.62
CA ILE A 130 5.15 -0.35 2.80
C ILE A 130 6.49 0.18 2.34
N THR A 131 6.93 1.31 2.89
CA THR A 131 8.18 1.97 2.47
C THR A 131 8.75 2.81 3.62
N ASN A 132 9.91 3.43 3.41
CA ASN A 132 10.51 4.37 4.36
C ASN A 132 10.31 5.83 3.94
N GLU A 133 10.61 6.77 4.83
CA GLU A 133 10.45 8.21 4.58
C GLU A 133 11.18 8.66 3.30
N GLU A 134 12.38 8.11 3.05
CA GLU A 134 13.22 8.47 1.91
C GLU A 134 12.84 7.81 0.58
N LEU A 135 11.82 6.93 0.56
CA LEU A 135 11.41 6.18 -0.63
C LEU A 135 12.59 5.42 -1.29
N SER A 136 13.44 4.81 -0.46
CA SER A 136 14.61 4.05 -0.94
C SER A 136 14.29 2.62 -1.36
N TRP A 137 13.19 2.08 -0.84
CA TRP A 137 12.67 0.75 -1.14
C TRP A 137 11.15 0.75 -0.96
N THR A 138 10.46 -0.25 -1.51
CA THR A 138 9.06 -0.53 -1.22
C THR A 138 8.83 -2.03 -1.14
N ILE A 139 7.94 -2.44 -0.25
CA ILE A 139 7.37 -3.79 -0.15
C ILE A 139 5.88 -3.64 -0.41
N VAL A 140 5.33 -4.46 -1.29
CA VAL A 140 3.90 -4.49 -1.58
C VAL A 140 3.33 -5.84 -1.19
N PHE A 141 2.31 -5.82 -0.33
CA PHE A 141 1.47 -6.98 -0.11
C PHE A 141 0.29 -6.85 -1.05
N THR A 142 0.04 -7.86 -1.87
CA THR A 142 -1.13 -7.88 -2.76
C THR A 142 -2.22 -8.78 -2.19
N HIS A 143 -3.44 -8.63 -2.69
CA HIS A 143 -4.52 -9.59 -2.46
C HIS A 143 -4.40 -10.87 -3.31
N GLU A 144 -3.41 -10.94 -4.21
CA GLU A 144 -3.21 -12.10 -5.09
C GLU A 144 -2.35 -13.19 -4.43
N ASP A 145 -2.60 -14.44 -4.82
CA ASP A 145 -1.83 -15.59 -4.38
C ASP A 145 -1.04 -16.22 -5.55
N ASP A 146 0.10 -16.81 -5.24
CA ASP A 146 0.85 -17.66 -6.16
C ASP A 146 0.13 -19.00 -6.42
N LEU A 147 0.70 -19.82 -7.31
CA LEU A 147 0.15 -21.14 -7.65
C LEU A 147 0.10 -22.13 -6.46
N LEU A 148 0.79 -21.82 -5.35
CA LEU A 148 0.80 -22.60 -4.12
C LEU A 148 -0.14 -22.04 -3.06
N GLY A 149 -0.90 -20.98 -3.36
CA GLY A 149 -1.81 -20.32 -2.44
C GLY A 149 -1.10 -19.45 -1.40
N LYS A 150 0.11 -18.96 -1.70
CA LYS A 150 0.82 -18.00 -0.86
C LYS A 150 0.67 -16.61 -1.42
N ARG A 151 0.42 -15.63 -0.55
CA ARG A 151 0.32 -14.22 -0.94
C ARG A 151 1.54 -13.79 -1.77
N LEU A 152 1.28 -13.10 -2.88
CA LEU A 152 2.30 -12.44 -3.66
C LEU A 152 2.79 -11.19 -2.91
N ILE A 153 4.09 -11.18 -2.65
CA ILE A 153 4.77 -10.05 -2.00
C ILE A 153 5.86 -9.56 -2.93
N MET A 154 5.78 -8.28 -3.29
CA MET A 154 6.68 -7.65 -4.24
C MET A 154 7.62 -6.70 -3.50
N GLN A 155 8.84 -6.55 -4.02
CA GLN A 155 9.82 -5.60 -3.50
C GLN A 155 10.53 -4.90 -4.67
N ASP A 156 10.69 -3.58 -4.53
CA ASP A 156 11.62 -2.77 -5.33
C ASP A 156 12.60 -2.04 -4.39
N GLY A 157 13.86 -1.94 -4.80
CA GLY A 157 14.95 -1.41 -4.00
C GLY A 157 15.58 -2.42 -3.03
N LYS A 158 16.65 -1.97 -2.37
CA LYS A 158 17.41 -2.77 -1.40
C LYS A 158 17.18 -2.22 0.00
N ILE A 159 16.85 -3.12 0.92
CA ILE A 159 16.68 -2.86 2.36
C ILE A 159 17.95 -3.26 3.10
#